data_AF-D6ADS8-F1
#
_entry.id   AF-D6ADS8-F1
#
_cell.length_a   1.000
_cell.length_b   1.000
_cell.length_c   1.000
_cell.angle_alpha   90.00
_cell.angle_beta   90.00
_cell.angle_gamma   90.00
#
_symmetry.space_group_name_H-M   'P 1'
#
loop_
_entity.id
_entity.type
_entity.pdbx_description
1 polymer ?
#
loop_
_entity_poly.entity_id
_entity_poly.type
_entity_poly.pdbx_seq_one_letter_code
_entity_poly.pdbx_strand_id
1 'polypeptide(L)' 'NLLARPDAAVVNWRGRDIPVRATLLEGEERARVWEAALAFWPPYAAYQRRVERQIRLFRVERR' A
#
# COMPACT_ATOMS: atom_id res chain seq x y z
N ASN A 1 -3.48 13.12 2.32
CA ASN A 1 -3.50 11.79 2.99
C ASN A 1 -4.35 10.85 2.13
N LEU A 2 -3.85 9.65 1.83
CA LEU A 2 -4.52 8.65 0.98
C LEU A 2 -5.86 8.17 1.55
N LEU A 3 -6.04 8.18 2.86
CA LEU A 3 -7.33 7.84 3.49
C LEU A 3 -8.38 8.92 3.28
N ALA A 4 -7.98 10.19 3.31
CA ALA A 4 -8.92 11.33 3.22
C ALA A 4 -9.21 11.74 1.77
N ARG A 5 -8.22 11.57 0.88
CA ARG A 5 -8.32 11.91 -0.55
C ARG A 5 -7.64 10.83 -1.39
N PRO A 6 -8.19 9.60 -1.45
CA PRO A 6 -7.63 8.50 -2.24
C PRO A 6 -7.56 8.85 -3.73
N ASP A 7 -8.46 9.73 -4.14
CA ASP A 7 -8.69 10.23 -5.47
C ASP A 7 -7.94 11.54 -5.79
N ALA A 8 -6.88 11.88 -5.05
CA ALA A 8 -6.05 13.05 -5.36
C ALA A 8 -4.57 12.76 -5.13
N ALA A 9 -4.18 11.48 -5.19
CA ALA A 9 -2.82 11.06 -4.97
C ALA A 9 -1.98 11.25 -6.24
N VAL A 10 -0.72 11.64 -6.04
CA VAL A 10 0.28 11.75 -7.10
C VAL A 10 1.50 10.97 -6.63
N VAL A 11 2.02 10.11 -7.50
CA VAL A 11 3.29 9.40 -7.29
C VAL A 11 4.32 9.99 -8.22
N ASN A 12 5.48 10.36 -7.67
CA ASN A 12 6.63 10.69 -8.50
C ASN A 12 7.39 9.42 -8.84
N TRP A 13 7.51 9.11 -10.13
CA TRP A 13 8.30 7.99 -10.63
C TRP A 13 9.27 8.50 -11.69
N ARG A 14 10.59 8.34 -11.44
CA ARG A 14 11.67 8.76 -12.36
C ARG A 14 11.49 10.22 -12.83
N GLY A 15 11.17 11.12 -11.90
CA GLY A 15 11.01 12.55 -12.19
C GLY A 15 9.69 12.93 -12.86
N ARG A 16 8.73 12.01 -12.99
CA ARG A 16 7.40 12.30 -13.55
C ARG A 16 6.34 12.14 -12.49
N ASP A 17 5.45 13.13 -12.40
CA ASP A 17 4.27 13.09 -11.56
C ASP A 17 3.15 12.33 -12.27
N ILE A 18 2.66 11.28 -11.61
CA ILE A 18 1.62 10.39 -12.13
C ILE A 18 0.40 10.50 -11.22
N PRO A 19 -0.74 11.00 -11.72
CA PRO A 19 -2.00 10.95 -10.99
C PRO A 19 -2.44 9.50 -10.79
N VAL A 20 -2.76 9.16 -9.55
CA VAL A 20 -3.17 7.80 -9.16
C VAL A 20 -4.38 7.82 -8.26
N ARG A 21 -5.10 6.70 -8.24
CA ARG A 21 -6.08 6.36 -7.21
C ARG A 21 -5.43 5.38 -6.24
N ALA A 22 -5.54 5.67 -4.95
CA ALA A 22 -5.07 4.76 -3.89
C ALA A 22 -6.26 4.10 -3.19
N THR A 23 -6.34 2.78 -3.24
CA THR A 23 -7.41 2.01 -2.61
C THR A 23 -6.83 1.23 -1.42
N LEU A 24 -7.36 1.47 -0.22
CA LEU A 24 -6.96 0.69 0.97
C LEU A 24 -7.41 -0.75 0.79
N LEU A 25 -6.50 -1.69 0.95
CA LEU A 25 -6.78 -3.12 0.90
C LEU A 25 -7.21 -3.63 2.27
N GLU A 26 -8.29 -4.41 2.28
CA GLU A 26 -8.87 -5.01 3.48
C GLU A 26 -9.16 -6.50 3.27
N GLY A 27 -9.47 -7.22 4.36
CA GLY A 27 -9.87 -8.62 4.33
C GLY A 27 -8.91 -9.56 3.59
N GLU A 28 -9.48 -10.47 2.80
CA GLU A 28 -8.73 -11.49 2.05
C GLU A 28 -7.81 -10.90 0.98
N GLU A 29 -8.21 -9.80 0.35
CA GLU A 29 -7.37 -9.13 -0.65
C GLU A 29 -6.09 -8.60 0.00
N ARG A 30 -6.21 -7.94 1.16
CA ARG A 30 -5.04 -7.52 1.94
C ARG A 30 -4.16 -8.70 2.29
N ALA A 31 -4.73 -9.80 2.77
CA ALA A 31 -3.96 -10.98 3.18
C ALA A 31 -3.11 -11.52 2.01
N ARG A 32 -3.72 -11.69 0.82
CA ARG A 32 -2.99 -12.15 -0.38
C ARG A 32 -1.86 -11.22 -0.79
N VAL A 33 -2.10 -9.91 -0.78
CA VAL A 33 -1.07 -8.92 -1.14
C VAL A 33 0.01 -8.82 -0.08
N TRP A 34 -0.32 -9.02 1.20
CA TRP A 34 0.65 -9.06 2.29
C TRP A 34 1.63 -10.22 2.11
N GLU A 35 1.15 -11.42 1.78
CA GLU A 35 2.03 -12.56 1.49
C GLU A 35 2.97 -12.27 0.32
N ALA A 36 2.47 -11.67 -0.76
CA ALA A 36 3.31 -11.25 -1.88
C ALA A 36 4.36 -10.19 -1.46
N ALA A 37 3.98 -9.25 -0.59
CA ALA A 37 4.89 -8.25 -0.07
C ALA A 37 5.99 -8.86 0.82
N LEU A 38 5.66 -9.89 1.61
CA LEU A 38 6.63 -10.62 2.41
C LEU A 38 7.59 -11.46 1.55
N ALA A 39 7.09 -12.06 0.47
CA ALA A 39 7.93 -12.77 -0.49
C ALA A 39 8.92 -11.83 -1.19
N PHE A 40 8.48 -10.61 -1.52
CA PHE A 40 9.34 -9.59 -2.10
C PHE A 40 10.33 -8.99 -1.10
N TRP A 41 9.89 -8.72 0.13
CA TRP A 41 10.70 -8.11 1.18
C TRP A 41 10.37 -8.68 2.58
N PRO A 42 11.04 -9.77 2.98
CA PRO A 42 10.78 -10.45 4.25
C PRO A 42 10.84 -9.56 5.52
N PRO A 43 11.69 -8.51 5.60
CA PRO A 43 11.76 -7.67 6.79
C PRO A 43 10.45 -6.96 7.18
N TYR A 44 9.46 -6.83 6.28
CA TYR A 44 8.16 -6.26 6.63
C TYR A 44 7.44 -7.02 7.74
N ALA A 45 7.66 -8.34 7.86
CA ALA A 45 7.11 -9.14 8.96
C ALA A 45 7.60 -8.65 10.32
N ALA A 46 8.87 -8.22 10.41
CA ALA A 46 9.42 -7.67 11.65
C ALA A 46 8.76 -6.36 12.05
N TYR A 47 8.36 -5.53 11.07
CA TYR A 47 7.66 -4.28 11.36
C TYR A 47 6.24 -4.55 11.83
N GLN A 48 5.53 -5.49 11.20
CA GLN A 48 4.18 -5.87 11.64
C GLN A 48 4.18 -6.42 13.07
N ARG A 49 5.19 -7.19 13.48
CA ARG A 49 5.30 -7.71 14.85
C ARG A 49 5.48 -6.62 15.92
N ARG A 50 5.94 -5.44 15.55
CA ARG A 50 6.17 -4.32 16.48
C ARG A 50 4.92 -3.49 16.76
N VAL A 51 3.82 -3.74 16.05
CA VAL A 51 2.60 -2.93 16.11
C VAL A 51 1.38 -3.83 16.21
N GLU A 52 0.42 -3.46 17.07
CA GLU A 52 -0.83 -4.20 17.21
C GLU A 52 -1.76 -4.00 16.01
N ARG A 53 -1.74 -2.79 15.43
CA ARG A 53 -2.50 -2.49 14.22
C ARG A 53 -1.93 -3.22 13.01
N GLN A 54 -2.79 -3.55 12.05
CA GLN A 54 -2.33 -4.03 10.76
C GLN A 54 -1.66 -2.89 9.98
N ILE A 55 -0.48 -3.16 9.42
CA ILE A 55 0.15 -2.29 8.44
C ILE A 55 -0.81 -2.18 7.26
N ARG A 56 -1.14 -0.94 6.90
CA ARG A 56 -2.06 -0.61 5.81
C ARG A 56 -1.36 -0.83 4.48
N LEU A 57 -2.03 -1.54 3.58
CA LEU A 57 -1.58 -1.73 2.20
C LEU A 57 -2.53 -0.98 1.28
N PHE A 58 -1.99 -0.25 0.31
CA PHE A 58 -2.78 0.46 -0.69
C PHE A 58 -2.45 -0.09 -2.07
N ARG A 59 -3.47 -0.46 -2.82
CA ARG A 59 -3.36 -0.65 -4.27
C ARG A 59 -3.32 0.73 -4.92
N VAL A 60 -2.33 0.95 -5.79
CA VAL A 60 -2.14 2.22 -6.48
C VAL A 60 -2.32 1.99 -7.97
N GLU A 61 -3.33 2.64 -8.54
CA GLU A 61 -3.71 2.49 -9.94
C GLU A 61 -3.62 3.84 -10.63
N ARG A 62 -3.04 3.84 -11.84
CA ARG A 62 -2.97 5.05 -12.66
C ARG A 62 -4.38 5.45 -13.10
N ARG A 63 -4.60 6.77 -13.15
CA ARG A 63 -5.80 7.38 -13.72
C ARG A 63 -5.65 7.69 -15.20
#